data_AF-A0A3L6JMB0-F1
#
_entry.id   AF-A0A3L6JMB0-F1
#
_cell.length_a   1.000
_cell.length_b   1.000
_cell.length_c   1.000
_cell.angle_alpha   90.00
_cell.angle_beta   90.00
_cell.angle_gamma   90.00
#
_symmetry.space_group_name_H-M   'P 1'
#
loop_
_entity.id
_entity.type
_entity.pdbx_description
1 polymer ?
#
loop_
_entity_poly.entity_id
_entity_poly.type
_entity_poly.pdbx_seq_one_letter_code
_entity_poly.pdbx_strand_id
1 'polypeptide(L)'
;MFRTIFSLVICLVVAVVIGAFAILGLSVADIQTLLGSGAITAGLLSWGAALFKVLITPYSSALLGVYSPLVALGVGGFIAGLVSKSGVRMFFVSIIAMVLFFLGYAILGYSLALEPSVLWPAIQSIAIDLAASFALLFIPGVIGASLTAEEY
;
A
#
# COMPACT_ATOMS: atom_id res chain seq x y z
N MET A 1 10.72 -7.99 -17.18
CA MET A 1 10.66 -8.33 -15.73
C MET A 1 11.33 -7.29 -14.84
N PHE A 2 12.58 -6.88 -15.08
CA PHE A 2 13.28 -5.90 -14.21
C PHE A 2 12.49 -4.61 -13.92
N ARG A 3 11.96 -3.96 -14.97
CA ARG A 3 11.14 -2.74 -14.81
C ARG A 3 9.87 -2.95 -13.97
N THR A 4 9.24 -4.13 -14.07
CA THR A 4 8.06 -4.47 -13.28
C THR A 4 8.39 -4.59 -11.80
N ILE A 5 9.48 -5.29 -11.47
CA ILE A 5 9.95 -5.43 -10.08
C ILE A 5 10.32 -4.06 -9.51
N PHE A 6 11.07 -3.26 -10.27
CA PHE A 6 11.48 -1.93 -9.82
C PHE A 6 10.28 -0.99 -9.61
N SER A 7 9.29 -1.02 -10.51
CA SER A 7 8.04 -0.27 -10.35
C SER A 7 7.24 -0.73 -9.13
N LEU A 8 7.20 -2.05 -8.86
CA LEU A 8 6.58 -2.59 -7.66
C LEU A 8 7.27 -2.09 -6.39
N VAL A 9 8.60 -2.18 -6.33
CA VAL A 9 9.37 -1.69 -5.16
C VAL A 9 9.12 -0.20 -4.94
N ILE A 10 9.13 0.61 -6.00
CA ILE A 10 8.84 2.04 -5.90
C ILE A 10 7.41 2.28 -5.40
N CYS A 11 6.43 1.57 -5.93
CA CYS A 11 5.04 1.68 -5.50
C CYS A 11 4.91 1.42 -4.00
N LEU A 12 5.52 0.34 -3.51
CA LEU A 12 5.50 -0.05 -2.11
C LEU A 12 6.20 0.97 -1.22
N VAL A 13 7.42 1.39 -1.58
CA VAL A 13 8.22 2.34 -0.81
C VAL A 13 7.50 3.68 -0.72
N VAL A 14 7.00 4.22 -1.84
CA VAL A 14 6.30 5.51 -1.85
C VAL A 14 5.05 5.46 -0.99
N ALA A 15 4.21 4.42 -1.15
CA ALA A 15 3.00 4.29 -0.35
C ALA A 15 3.29 4.14 1.15
N VAL A 16 4.32 3.37 1.51
CA VAL A 16 4.74 3.17 2.91
C VAL A 16 5.32 4.45 3.51
N VAL A 17 6.16 5.18 2.79
CA VAL A 17 6.76 6.43 3.26
C VAL A 17 5.67 7.49 3.47
N ILE A 18 4.79 7.70 2.48
CA ILE A 18 3.67 8.63 2.65
C ILE A 18 2.79 8.18 3.81
N GLY A 19 2.51 6.88 3.91
CA GLY A 19 1.67 6.36 4.98
C GLY A 19 2.29 6.52 6.38
N ALA A 20 3.59 6.32 6.55
CA ALA A 20 4.26 6.51 7.84
C ALA A 20 4.07 7.94 8.38
N PHE A 21 4.15 8.96 7.51
CA PHE A 21 4.05 10.36 7.94
C PHE A 21 2.63 10.92 7.87
N ALA A 22 1.82 10.55 6.89
CA ALA A 22 0.50 11.13 6.65
C ALA A 22 -0.67 10.26 7.14
N ILE A 23 -0.47 8.94 7.30
CA ILE A 23 -1.49 8.05 7.87
C ILE A 23 -1.23 7.85 9.36
N LEU A 24 -0.02 7.43 9.73
CA LEU A 24 0.32 7.19 11.13
C LEU A 24 0.69 8.47 11.89
N GLY A 25 1.02 9.56 11.18
CA GLY A 25 1.40 10.81 11.83
C GLY A 25 2.73 10.75 12.57
N LEU A 26 3.63 9.81 12.21
CA LEU A 26 4.86 9.60 12.96
C LEU A 26 5.76 10.84 12.88
N SER A 27 6.01 11.45 14.04
CA SER A 27 7.02 12.48 14.18
C SER A 27 8.42 11.87 14.35
N VAL A 28 9.45 12.69 14.14
CA VAL A 28 10.83 12.29 14.45
C VAL A 28 10.99 11.90 15.92
N ALA A 29 10.24 12.55 16.82
CA ALA A 29 10.25 12.23 18.25
C ALA A 29 9.67 10.85 18.54
N ASP A 30 8.61 10.43 17.84
CA ASP A 30 8.02 9.10 18.00
C ASP A 30 9.01 8.01 17.57
N ILE A 31 9.71 8.23 16.46
CA ILE A 31 10.74 7.32 15.95
C ILE A 31 11.90 7.22 16.96
N GLN A 32 12.38 8.35 17.48
CA GLN A 32 13.45 8.36 18.48
C GLN A 32 13.02 7.67 19.79
N THR A 33 11.77 7.87 20.21
CA THR A 33 11.20 7.21 21.39
C THR A 33 11.16 5.70 21.20
N LEU A 34 10.72 5.22 20.02
CA LEU A 34 10.71 3.79 19.73
C LEU A 34 12.13 3.20 19.75
N LEU A 35 13.10 3.89 19.15
CA LEU A 35 14.50 3.46 19.15
C LEU A 35 15.09 3.35 20.56
N GLY A 36 14.66 4.22 21.48
CA GLY A 36 15.07 4.19 22.89
C GLY A 36 14.30 3.20 23.78
N SER A 37 13.20 2.61 23.29
CA SER A 37 12.26 1.83 24.12
C SER A 37 12.71 0.42 24.50
N GLY A 38 13.72 -0.14 23.81
CA GLY A 38 14.10 -1.56 23.93
C GLY A 38 13.08 -2.56 23.33
N ALA A 39 11.89 -2.10 22.93
CA ALA A 39 10.81 -2.92 22.33
C ALA A 39 10.57 -2.56 20.85
N ILE A 40 11.65 -2.28 20.11
CA ILE A 40 11.61 -1.79 18.73
C ILE A 40 10.75 -2.68 17.83
N THR A 41 10.95 -4.00 17.88
CA THR A 41 10.23 -4.95 17.03
C THR A 41 8.72 -4.88 17.25
N ALA A 42 8.26 -4.87 18.50
CA ALA A 42 6.84 -4.83 18.82
C ALA A 42 6.19 -3.53 18.33
N GLY A 43 6.87 -2.39 18.50
CA GLY A 43 6.37 -1.10 18.01
C GLY A 43 6.30 -1.05 16.49
N LEU A 44 7.33 -1.54 15.78
CA LEU A 44 7.31 -1.60 14.31
C LEU A 44 6.22 -2.52 13.77
N LEU A 45 5.96 -3.66 14.42
CA LEU A 45 4.86 -4.55 14.05
C LEU A 45 3.51 -3.85 14.20
N SER A 46 3.29 -3.13 15.32
CA SER A 46 2.05 -2.39 15.57
C SER A 46 1.82 -1.27 14.54
N TRP A 47 2.85 -0.46 14.27
CA TRP A 47 2.78 0.60 13.25
C TRP A 47 2.56 0.03 11.86
N GLY A 48 3.29 -1.05 11.50
CA GLY A 48 3.12 -1.72 10.22
C GLY A 48 1.70 -2.28 10.02
N ALA A 49 1.14 -2.91 11.05
CA ALA A 49 -0.23 -3.42 11.03
C ALA A 49 -1.25 -2.29 10.82
N ALA A 50 -1.13 -1.19 11.58
CA ALA A 50 -2.00 -0.03 11.46
C ALA A 50 -1.91 0.62 10.08
N LEU A 51 -0.69 0.77 9.55
CA LEU A 51 -0.45 1.33 8.23
C LEU A 51 -1.09 0.49 7.14
N PHE A 52 -0.78 -0.82 7.10
CA PHE A 52 -1.30 -1.68 6.05
C PHE A 52 -2.82 -1.84 6.13
N LYS A 53 -3.41 -1.84 7.34
CA LYS A 53 -4.86 -1.79 7.50
C LYS A 53 -5.47 -0.63 6.73
N VAL A 54 -4.95 0.59 6.93
CA VAL A 54 -5.51 1.79 6.31
C VAL A 54 -5.27 1.82 4.80
N LEU A 55 -4.11 1.32 4.34
CA LEU A 55 -3.80 1.20 2.90
C LEU A 55 -4.69 0.19 2.16
N ILE A 56 -5.22 -0.82 2.84
CA ILE A 56 -6.20 -1.75 2.23
C ILE A 56 -7.65 -1.37 2.46
N THR A 57 -7.92 -0.36 3.29
CA THR A 57 -9.27 0.19 3.52
C THR A 57 -9.40 1.68 3.16
N PRO A 58 -9.00 2.10 1.94
CA PRO A 58 -8.95 3.52 1.58
C PRO A 58 -10.35 4.15 1.45
N TYR A 59 -11.34 3.40 0.97
CA TYR A 59 -12.70 3.90 0.80
C TYR A 59 -13.38 4.10 2.16
N SER A 60 -13.31 3.10 3.03
CA SER A 60 -13.83 3.19 4.39
C SER A 60 -13.14 4.29 5.21
N SER A 61 -11.83 4.49 5.03
CA SER A 61 -11.10 5.60 5.67
C SER A 61 -11.58 6.97 5.18
N ALA A 62 -11.83 7.12 3.89
CA ALA A 62 -12.32 8.36 3.31
C ALA A 62 -13.74 8.71 3.78
N LEU A 63 -14.60 7.72 4.01
CA LEU A 63 -15.93 7.94 4.63
C LEU A 63 -15.84 8.50 6.05
N LEU A 64 -14.72 8.29 6.73
CA LEU A 64 -14.43 8.84 8.06
C LEU A 64 -13.61 10.14 8.01
N GLY A 65 -13.44 10.74 6.82
CA GLY A 65 -12.68 11.98 6.63
C GLY A 65 -11.16 11.80 6.57
N VAL A 66 -10.66 10.56 6.50
CA VAL A 66 -9.22 10.27 6.41
C VAL A 66 -8.84 9.98 4.95
N TYR A 67 -8.27 10.99 4.27
CA TYR A 67 -7.95 10.92 2.84
C TYR A 67 -6.48 10.56 2.53
N SER A 68 -5.61 10.51 3.53
CA SER A 68 -4.19 10.14 3.36
C SER A 68 -3.94 8.80 2.65
N PRO A 69 -4.73 7.72 2.82
CA PRO A 69 -4.53 6.50 2.03
C PRO A 69 -4.81 6.70 0.53
N LEU A 70 -5.75 7.57 0.15
CA LEU A 70 -6.02 7.86 -1.27
C LEU A 70 -4.78 8.47 -1.93
N VAL A 71 -4.13 9.40 -1.23
CA VAL A 71 -2.90 10.05 -1.70
C VAL A 71 -1.75 9.07 -1.74
N ALA A 72 -1.55 8.27 -0.69
CA ALA A 72 -0.46 7.30 -0.62
C ALA A 72 -0.50 6.29 -1.77
N LEU A 73 -1.67 5.70 -2.02
CA LEU A 73 -1.87 4.72 -3.10
C LEU A 73 -1.79 5.40 -4.48
N GLY A 74 -2.44 6.56 -4.64
CA GLY A 74 -2.47 7.30 -5.90
C GLY A 74 -1.08 7.76 -6.36
N VAL A 75 -0.31 8.36 -5.45
CA VAL A 75 1.06 8.82 -5.73
C VAL A 75 2.00 7.64 -5.93
N GLY A 76 1.88 6.58 -5.11
CA GLY A 76 2.64 5.34 -5.28
C GLY A 76 2.42 4.71 -6.65
N GLY A 77 1.16 4.58 -7.06
CA GLY A 77 0.76 4.10 -8.38
C GLY A 77 1.33 4.98 -9.49
N PHE A 78 1.13 6.30 -9.41
CA PHE A 78 1.60 7.24 -10.44
C PHE A 78 3.11 7.19 -10.66
N ILE A 79 3.92 7.27 -9.59
CA ILE A 79 5.38 7.24 -9.70
C ILE A 79 5.86 5.89 -10.23
N ALA A 80 5.26 4.78 -9.78
CA ALA A 80 5.52 3.46 -10.33
C ALA A 80 5.17 3.40 -11.84
N GLY A 81 4.10 4.07 -12.26
CA GLY A 81 3.71 4.25 -13.65
C GLY A 81 4.81 4.85 -14.50
N LEU A 82 5.35 6.00 -14.08
CA LEU A 82 6.43 6.72 -14.78
C LEU A 82 7.64 5.82 -15.08
N VAL A 83 7.94 4.89 -14.17
CA VAL A 83 9.06 3.95 -14.26
C VAL A 83 8.71 2.73 -15.11
N SER A 84 7.47 2.27 -14.99
CA SER A 84 6.93 1.09 -15.64
C SER A 84 6.83 1.25 -17.16
N LYS A 85 6.42 2.44 -17.64
CA LYS A 85 6.20 2.78 -19.05
C LYS A 85 5.20 1.89 -19.79
N SER A 86 4.36 1.14 -19.06
CA SER A 86 3.40 0.20 -19.65
C SER A 86 2.20 -0.01 -18.73
N GLY A 87 0.99 0.19 -19.27
CA GLY A 87 -0.26 -0.06 -18.55
C GLY A 87 -0.43 -1.53 -18.14
N VAL A 88 -0.02 -2.47 -19.00
CA VAL A 88 -0.07 -3.92 -18.68
C VAL A 88 0.82 -4.25 -17.49
N ARG A 89 2.02 -3.65 -17.40
CA ARG A 89 2.88 -3.83 -16.22
C ARG A 89 2.24 -3.22 -14.97
N MET A 90 1.59 -2.06 -15.10
CA MET A 90 0.90 -1.43 -13.98
C MET A 90 -0.29 -2.22 -13.48
N PHE A 91 -0.97 -2.99 -14.33
CA PHE A 91 -1.98 -3.94 -13.91
C PHE A 91 -1.40 -4.96 -12.91
N PHE A 92 -0.29 -5.62 -13.28
CA PHE A 92 0.37 -6.59 -12.40
C PHE A 92 0.96 -5.94 -11.15
N VAL A 93 1.60 -4.78 -11.26
CA VAL A 93 2.15 -4.04 -10.12
C VAL A 93 1.05 -3.70 -9.11
N SER A 94 -0.11 -3.24 -9.59
CA SER A 94 -1.23 -2.84 -8.73
C SER A 94 -1.85 -4.03 -8.00
N ILE A 95 -2.04 -5.16 -8.70
CA ILE A 95 -2.53 -6.40 -8.07
C ILE A 95 -1.55 -6.88 -7.01
N ILE A 96 -0.26 -6.97 -7.36
CA ILE A 96 0.75 -7.49 -6.43
C ILE A 96 0.89 -6.57 -5.22
N ALA A 97 0.92 -5.24 -5.42
CA ALA A 97 1.00 -4.29 -4.32
C ALA A 97 -0.21 -4.38 -3.38
N MET A 98 -1.43 -4.44 -3.93
CA MET A 98 -2.65 -4.62 -3.15
C MET A 98 -2.61 -5.92 -2.33
N VAL A 99 -2.21 -7.03 -2.95
CA VAL A 99 -2.08 -8.33 -2.26
C VAL A 99 -1.02 -8.25 -1.16
N LEU A 100 0.11 -7.59 -1.39
CA LEU A 100 1.16 -7.43 -0.39
C LEU A 100 0.71 -6.57 0.80
N PHE A 101 -0.06 -5.51 0.57
CA PHE A 101 -0.65 -4.74 1.67
C PHE A 101 -1.66 -5.57 2.45
N PHE A 102 -2.51 -6.36 1.78
CA PHE A 102 -3.47 -7.24 2.45
C PHE A 102 -2.77 -8.31 3.29
N LEU A 103 -1.78 -9.00 2.72
CA LEU A 103 -1.00 -10.00 3.43
C LEU A 103 -0.19 -9.38 4.57
N GLY A 104 0.39 -8.20 4.36
CA GLY A 104 1.06 -7.43 5.41
C GLY A 104 0.13 -7.14 6.58
N TYR A 105 -1.09 -6.68 6.31
CA TYR A 105 -2.10 -6.49 7.35
C TYR A 105 -2.51 -7.80 8.04
N ALA A 106 -2.76 -8.87 7.28
CA ALA A 106 -3.18 -10.15 7.83
C ALA A 106 -2.12 -10.78 8.76
N ILE A 107 -0.85 -10.72 8.35
CA ILE A 107 0.28 -11.27 9.11
C ILE A 107 0.56 -10.40 10.35
N LEU A 108 0.64 -9.09 10.17
CA LEU A 108 1.05 -8.17 11.25
C LEU A 108 -0.09 -7.88 12.23
N GLY A 109 -1.33 -7.80 11.76
CA GLY A 109 -2.47 -7.32 12.54
C GLY A 109 -3.28 -8.40 13.24
N TYR A 110 -3.32 -9.61 12.67
CA TYR A 110 -4.15 -10.69 13.21
C TYR A 110 -3.38 -11.97 13.54
N SER A 111 -2.07 -11.99 13.32
CA SER A 111 -1.25 -13.21 13.41
C SER A 111 -1.91 -14.38 12.69
N LEU A 112 -2.64 -14.08 11.59
CA LEU A 112 -3.50 -15.08 10.96
C LEU A 112 -2.65 -16.21 10.43
N ALA A 113 -3.09 -17.43 10.70
CA ALA A 113 -2.75 -18.53 9.84
C ALA A 113 -3.15 -18.11 8.42
N LEU A 114 -2.23 -18.19 7.46
CA LEU A 114 -2.47 -17.86 6.05
C LEU A 114 -3.36 -18.92 5.37
N GLU A 115 -4.41 -19.33 6.08
CA GLU A 115 -5.38 -20.33 5.69
C GLU A 115 -6.51 -19.65 4.91
N PRO A 116 -6.88 -20.20 3.73
CA PRO A 116 -7.94 -19.64 2.91
C PRO A 116 -9.28 -19.49 3.63
N SER A 117 -9.59 -20.39 4.57
CA SER A 117 -10.82 -20.38 5.37
C SER A 117 -10.98 -19.12 6.23
N VAL A 118 -9.87 -18.47 6.61
CA VAL A 118 -9.89 -17.26 7.44
C VAL A 118 -9.68 -15.99 6.61
N LEU A 119 -8.85 -16.07 5.57
CA LEU A 119 -8.61 -14.92 4.68
C LEU A 119 -9.82 -14.59 3.82
N TRP A 120 -10.59 -15.60 3.39
CA TRP A 120 -11.70 -15.38 2.47
C TRP A 120 -12.84 -14.52 3.05
N PRO A 121 -13.35 -14.79 4.27
CA PRO A 121 -14.33 -13.90 4.89
C PRO A 121 -13.81 -12.48 5.11
N ALA A 122 -12.52 -12.34 5.48
CA ALA A 122 -11.89 -11.04 5.65
C ALA A 122 -11.90 -10.25 4.33
N ILE A 123 -11.47 -10.86 3.22
CA ILE A 123 -11.53 -10.27 1.86
C ILE A 123 -12.96 -9.85 1.51
N GLN A 124 -13.95 -10.70 1.76
CA GLN A 124 -15.35 -10.39 1.45
C GLN A 124 -15.84 -9.15 2.20
N SER A 125 -15.47 -9.01 3.48
CA SER A 125 -15.86 -7.85 4.29
C SER A 125 -15.24 -6.52 3.85
N ILE A 126 -14.12 -6.54 3.12
CA ILE A 126 -13.42 -5.36 2.62
C ILE A 126 -13.38 -5.31 1.08
N ALA A 127 -14.30 -6.01 0.39
CA ALA A 127 -14.22 -6.17 -1.07
C ALA A 127 -14.25 -4.83 -1.84
N ILE A 128 -15.08 -3.88 -1.38
CA ILE A 128 -15.16 -2.53 -1.98
C ILE A 128 -13.85 -1.77 -1.78
N ASP A 129 -13.29 -1.88 -0.58
CA ASP A 129 -12.02 -1.25 -0.22
C ASP A 129 -10.85 -1.82 -1.05
N LEU A 130 -10.81 -3.13 -1.27
CA LEU A 130 -9.82 -3.75 -2.15
C LEU A 130 -9.96 -3.28 -3.60
N ALA A 131 -11.19 -3.18 -4.11
CA ALA A 131 -11.44 -2.62 -5.44
C ALA A 131 -10.97 -1.15 -5.53
N ALA A 132 -11.21 -0.35 -4.49
CA ALA A 132 -10.74 1.02 -4.40
C ALA A 132 -9.20 1.09 -4.33
N SER A 133 -8.54 0.26 -3.52
CA SER A 133 -7.08 0.18 -3.46
C SER A 133 -6.48 -0.17 -4.81
N PHE A 134 -7.06 -1.16 -5.51
CA PHE A 134 -6.63 -1.51 -6.86
C PHE A 134 -6.80 -0.32 -7.82
N ALA A 135 -7.96 0.33 -7.83
CA ALA A 135 -8.22 1.47 -8.73
C ALA A 135 -7.27 2.64 -8.46
N LEU A 136 -7.00 2.95 -7.19
CA LEU A 136 -6.08 4.01 -6.77
C LEU A 136 -4.63 3.73 -7.15
N LEU A 137 -4.22 2.46 -7.22
CA LEU A 137 -2.90 2.09 -7.71
C LEU A 137 -2.84 2.08 -9.23
N PHE A 138 -3.85 1.49 -9.86
CA PHE A 138 -3.86 1.17 -11.29
C PHE A 138 -4.12 2.39 -12.16
N ILE A 139 -5.16 3.18 -11.88
CA ILE A 139 -5.55 4.31 -12.75
C ILE A 139 -4.43 5.36 -12.79
N PRO A 140 -3.93 5.88 -11.66
CA PRO A 140 -2.79 6.79 -11.66
C PRO A 140 -1.53 6.14 -12.24
N GLY A 141 -1.36 4.84 -12.03
CA GLY A 141 -0.26 4.08 -12.64
C GLY A 141 -0.29 4.05 -14.16
N VAL A 142 -1.45 3.81 -14.76
CA VAL A 142 -1.61 3.87 -16.23
C VAL A 142 -1.35 5.28 -16.75
N ILE A 143 -1.82 6.30 -16.04
CA ILE A 143 -1.55 7.71 -16.38
C ILE A 143 -0.05 8.00 -16.31
N GLY A 144 0.63 7.59 -15.23
CA GLY A 144 2.10 7.76 -15.13
C GLY A 144 2.82 7.01 -16.25
N ALA A 145 2.39 5.80 -16.57
CA ALA A 145 2.98 4.99 -17.63
C ALA A 145 2.80 5.59 -19.02
N SER A 146 1.68 6.24 -19.30
CA SER A 146 1.44 6.86 -20.62
C SER A 146 2.29 8.12 -20.84
N LEU A 147 2.67 8.84 -19.79
CA LEU A 147 3.53 10.02 -19.89
C LEU A 147 4.99 9.71 -20.25
N THR A 148 5.43 8.48 -20.01
CA THR A 148 6.82 8.05 -20.26
C THR A 148 6.91 6.86 -21.20
N ALA A 149 5.78 6.48 -21.80
CA ALA A 149 5.71 5.47 -22.84
C ALA A 149 6.58 5.92 -24.03
N GLU A 150 7.54 5.09 -24.41
CA GLU A 150 8.28 5.28 -25.64
C GLU A 150 7.39 4.75 -26.77
N GLU A 151 7.05 5.61 -27.74
CA GLU A 151 6.39 5.19 -28.98
C GLU A 151 7.37 4.26 -29.72
N TYR A 152 7.05 2.97 -29.78
CA TYR A 152 7.71 2.00 -30.65
C TYR A 152 6.66 1.41 -31.58
#